data_AF-E3C8F4-F1
#
_entry.id   AF-E3C8F4-F1
#
_cell.length_a   1.000
_cell.length_b   1.000
_cell.length_c   1.000
_cell.angle_alpha   90.00
_cell.angle_beta   90.00
_cell.angle_gamma   90.00
#
_symmetry.space_group_name_H-M   'P 1'
#
loop_
_entity.id
_entity.type
_entity.pdbx_description
1 polymer ?
#
loop_
_entity_poly.entity_id
_entity_poly.type
_entity_poly.pdbx_seq_one_letter_code
_entity_poly.pdbx_strand_id
1 'polypeptide(L)'
;MDIRTITTEERIKEGLLNLLEKKKLEKCSVSDIVEYAEVSKRTFYTYYKDKHDLLNAIETQLIEGLKRSLAQDREPLAQLGHIPDAEEINQLADVAFNNTIAFCNQNKGAFSKLLSSNGDMYFYQKIIKVGTHEFNQRFPYLFQEKEGVLNDSLTLKFIRNVYVHGIIDILVLWSGNDGLIGTQDVKRLLGLTQTKSPLELVNLYKLELKLYHNEHQLL
;
A
#
# COMPACT_ATOMS: atom_id res chain seq x y z
N MET A 1 -9.34 21.72 18.73
CA MET A 1 -8.34 20.83 19.37
C MET A 1 -9.03 19.50 19.57
N ASP A 2 -8.72 18.51 18.75
CA ASP A 2 -9.19 17.13 18.94
C ASP A 2 -8.07 16.41 19.71
N ILE A 3 -8.18 16.40 21.05
CA ILE A 3 -7.25 15.66 21.90
C ILE A 3 -7.66 14.19 21.76
N ARG A 4 -7.15 13.51 20.74
CA ARG A 4 -7.27 12.05 20.65
C ARG A 4 -6.49 11.47 21.82
N THR A 5 -7.20 10.94 22.80
CA THR A 5 -6.60 10.16 23.88
C THR A 5 -6.02 8.88 23.28
N ILE A 6 -4.71 8.85 23.05
CA ILE A 6 -4.02 7.65 22.58
C ILE A 6 -4.16 6.58 23.66
N THR A 7 -4.67 5.42 23.29
CA THR A 7 -4.84 4.29 24.21
C THR A 7 -3.48 3.72 24.61
N THR A 8 -3.41 3.05 25.76
CA THR A 8 -2.19 2.33 26.17
C THR A 8 -1.74 1.29 25.14
N GLU A 9 -2.70 0.61 24.49
CA GLU A 9 -2.40 -0.34 23.43
C GLU A 9 -1.76 0.35 22.21
N GLU A 10 -2.31 1.48 21.77
CA GLU A 10 -1.72 2.27 20.68
C GLU A 10 -0.32 2.79 21.03
N ARG A 11 -0.09 3.23 22.27
CA ARG A 11 1.26 3.62 22.73
C ARG A 11 2.25 2.46 22.62
N ILE A 12 1.84 1.23 22.93
CA ILE A 12 2.68 0.05 22.77
C ILE A 12 3.00 -0.22 21.29
N LYS A 13 1.99 -0.11 20.40
CA LYS A 13 2.19 -0.24 18.94
C LYS A 13 3.15 0.81 18.40
N GLU A 14 2.94 2.08 18.76
CA GLU A 14 3.83 3.18 18.39
C GLU A 14 5.24 3.02 18.97
N GLY A 15 5.37 2.48 20.18
CA GLY A 15 6.67 2.18 20.79
C GLY A 15 7.52 1.22 19.95
N LEU A 16 6.91 0.13 19.44
CA LEU A 16 7.61 -0.76 18.51
C LEU A 16 7.93 -0.06 17.18
N LEU A 17 6.95 0.64 16.58
CA LEU A 17 7.14 1.33 15.30
C LEU A 17 8.28 2.36 15.38
N ASN A 18 8.31 3.19 16.43
CA ASN A 18 9.36 4.18 16.65
C ASN A 18 10.72 3.53 16.90
N LEU A 19 10.76 2.38 17.57
CA LEU A 19 11.99 1.63 17.76
C LEU A 19 12.59 1.12 16.44
N LEU A 20 11.76 0.78 15.45
CA LEU A 20 12.20 0.35 14.11
C LEU A 20 12.91 1.45 13.33
N GLU A 21 12.71 2.73 13.67
CA GLU A 21 13.51 3.82 13.10
C GLU A 21 14.98 3.76 13.54
N LYS A 22 15.26 3.16 14.69
CA LYS A 22 16.59 3.18 15.32
C LYS A 22 17.35 1.87 15.18
N LYS A 23 16.65 0.74 15.14
CA LYS A 23 17.30 -0.58 15.05
C LYS A 23 16.42 -1.64 14.40
N LYS A 24 17.08 -2.66 13.86
CA LYS A 24 16.42 -3.82 13.23
C LYS A 24 15.51 -4.56 14.20
N LEU A 25 14.36 -5.02 13.70
CA LEU A 25 13.34 -5.76 14.44
C LEU A 25 13.90 -6.95 15.23
N GLU A 26 14.88 -7.69 14.68
CA GLU A 26 15.46 -8.86 15.36
C GLU A 26 16.24 -8.47 16.62
N LYS A 27 16.72 -7.22 16.70
CA LYS A 27 17.46 -6.67 17.84
C LYS A 27 16.55 -5.95 18.85
N CYS A 28 15.26 -5.84 18.58
CA CYS A 28 14.28 -5.29 19.52
C CYS A 28 13.92 -6.31 20.61
N SER A 29 13.88 -5.86 21.86
CA SER A 29 13.38 -6.59 23.01
C SER A 29 12.12 -5.92 23.57
N VAL A 30 11.35 -6.65 24.38
CA VAL A 30 10.21 -6.07 25.12
C VAL A 30 10.66 -4.91 26.01
N SER A 31 11.86 -4.97 26.60
CA SER A 31 12.39 -3.88 27.43
C SER A 31 12.54 -2.58 26.64
N ASP A 32 13.06 -2.66 25.42
CA ASP A 32 13.20 -1.48 24.56
C ASP A 32 11.83 -0.93 24.16
N ILE A 33 10.88 -1.82 23.82
CA ILE A 33 9.56 -1.41 23.36
C ILE A 33 8.81 -0.66 24.47
N VAL A 34 8.87 -1.16 25.72
CA VAL A 34 8.17 -0.51 26.83
C VAL A 34 8.83 0.81 27.28
N GLU A 35 10.13 0.98 27.03
CA GLU A 35 10.84 2.25 27.22
C GLU A 35 10.33 3.28 26.21
N TYR A 36 10.25 2.93 24.91
CA TYR A 36 9.73 3.82 23.86
C TYR A 36 8.22 4.09 24.00
N ALA A 37 7.46 3.12 24.50
CA ALA A 37 6.03 3.25 24.75
C ALA A 37 5.71 3.97 26.07
N GLU A 38 6.71 4.19 26.94
CA GLU A 38 6.57 4.76 28.28
C GLU A 38 5.50 4.01 29.11
N VAL A 39 5.60 2.68 29.14
CA VAL A 39 4.73 1.79 29.93
C VAL A 39 5.54 0.78 30.74
N SER A 40 4.90 0.09 31.70
CA SER A 40 5.58 -1.00 32.41
C SER A 40 5.56 -2.30 31.60
N LYS A 41 6.51 -3.22 31.85
CA LYS A 41 6.45 -4.59 31.30
C LYS A 41 5.15 -5.31 31.68
N ARG A 42 4.66 -5.11 32.92
CA ARG A 42 3.37 -5.67 33.36
C ARG A 42 2.22 -5.19 32.46
N THR A 43 2.22 -3.90 32.10
CA THR A 43 1.25 -3.31 31.19
C THR A 43 1.37 -3.90 29.79
N PHE A 44 2.58 -4.04 29.24
CA PHE A 44 2.80 -4.70 27.95
C PHE A 44 2.20 -6.11 27.92
N TYR A 45 2.50 -6.93 28.94
CA TYR A 45 2.01 -8.31 29.02
C TYR A 45 0.51 -8.43 29.30
N THR A 46 -0.19 -7.33 29.55
CA THR A 46 -1.66 -7.29 29.58
C THR A 46 -2.24 -7.35 28.17
N TYR A 47 -1.52 -6.85 27.16
CA TYR A 47 -1.97 -6.77 25.77
C TYR A 47 -1.31 -7.81 24.86
N TYR A 48 -0.02 -8.09 25.05
CA TYR A 48 0.76 -8.93 24.14
C TYR A 48 1.66 -9.91 24.88
N LYS A 49 1.75 -11.13 24.35
CA LYS A 49 2.58 -12.19 24.93
C LYS A 49 4.07 -11.92 24.78
N ASP A 50 4.45 -11.34 23.64
CA ASP A 50 5.83 -10.99 23.29
C ASP A 50 5.86 -9.96 22.14
N LYS A 51 7.06 -9.66 21.64
CA LYS A 51 7.29 -8.76 20.50
C LYS A 51 6.61 -9.26 19.21
N HIS A 52 6.59 -10.56 18.97
CA HIS A 52 6.04 -11.13 17.74
C HIS A 52 4.51 -11.07 17.74
N ASP A 53 3.88 -11.26 18.91
CA ASP A 53 2.45 -11.06 19.09
C ASP A 53 2.04 -9.61 18.79
N LEU A 54 2.78 -8.63 19.34
CA LEU A 54 2.59 -7.22 19.03
C LEU A 54 2.76 -6.92 17.53
N LEU A 55 3.86 -7.39 16.93
CA LEU A 55 4.13 -7.20 15.51
C LEU A 55 2.98 -7.75 14.65
N ASN A 56 2.56 -8.99 14.92
CA ASN A 56 1.45 -9.62 14.22
C ASN A 56 0.15 -8.82 14.36
N ALA A 57 -0.13 -8.24 15.52
CA ALA A 57 -1.32 -7.40 15.73
C ALA A 57 -1.28 -6.14 14.85
N ILE A 58 -0.14 -5.45 14.79
CA ILE A 58 0.05 -4.27 13.92
C ILE A 58 -0.11 -4.65 12.45
N GLU A 59 0.58 -5.70 12.01
CA GLU A 59 0.55 -6.13 10.61
C GLU A 59 -0.84 -6.61 10.20
N THR A 60 -1.54 -7.35 11.06
CA THR A 60 -2.91 -7.81 10.79
C THR A 60 -3.85 -6.63 10.63
N GLN A 61 -3.75 -5.62 11.50
CA GLN A 61 -4.54 -4.39 11.39
C GLN A 61 -4.30 -3.68 10.05
N LEU A 62 -3.05 -3.57 9.62
CA LEU A 62 -2.69 -2.95 8.34
C LEU A 62 -3.16 -3.75 7.13
N ILE A 63 -2.98 -5.08 7.15
CA ILE A 63 -3.37 -5.98 6.07
C ILE A 63 -4.90 -6.02 5.91
N GLU A 64 -5.65 -6.12 7.01
CA GLU A 64 -7.11 -6.13 6.95
C GLU A 64 -7.70 -4.76 6.57
N GLY A 65 -7.05 -3.67 6.99
CA GLY A 65 -7.39 -2.34 6.50
C GLY A 65 -7.16 -2.21 4.99
N LEU A 66 -6.01 -2.64 4.49
CA LEU A 66 -5.67 -2.61 3.06
C LEU A 66 -6.64 -3.44 2.23
N LYS A 67 -6.96 -4.68 2.65
CA LYS A 67 -7.95 -5.53 1.97
C LYS A 67 -9.32 -4.87 1.87
N ARG A 68 -9.80 -4.25 2.95
CA ARG A 68 -11.09 -3.55 2.97
C ARG A 68 -11.09 -2.36 2.01
N SER A 69 -10.04 -1.55 2.03
CA SER A 69 -9.91 -0.40 1.12
C SER A 69 -9.86 -0.82 -0.35
N LEU A 70 -9.10 -1.87 -0.68
CA LEU A 70 -9.06 -2.42 -2.05
C LEU A 70 -10.42 -2.96 -2.51
N ALA A 71 -11.15 -3.64 -1.61
CA ALA A 71 -12.50 -4.12 -1.90
C ALA A 71 -13.48 -2.98 -2.16
N GLN A 72 -13.43 -1.90 -1.37
CA GLN A 72 -14.24 -0.69 -1.60
C GLN A 72 -13.90 -0.04 -2.94
N ASP A 73 -12.61 0.01 -3.30
CA ASP A 73 -12.17 0.57 -4.60
C ASP A 73 -12.48 -0.34 -5.79
N ARG A 74 -12.82 -1.61 -5.57
CA ARG A 74 -13.26 -2.55 -6.60
C ARG A 74 -14.78 -2.56 -6.73
N GLU A 75 -15.51 -2.18 -5.69
CA GLU A 75 -16.98 -2.26 -5.63
C GLU A 75 -17.67 -1.61 -6.85
N PRO A 76 -17.27 -0.42 -7.36
CA PRO A 76 -17.87 0.15 -8.57
C PRO A 76 -17.78 -0.77 -9.79
N LEU A 77 -16.67 -1.49 -9.98
CA LEU A 77 -16.51 -2.47 -11.06
C LEU A 77 -17.42 -3.68 -10.86
N ALA A 78 -17.55 -4.16 -9.62
CA ALA A 78 -18.40 -5.30 -9.31
C ALA A 78 -19.89 -5.00 -9.49
N GLN A 79 -20.31 -3.76 -9.25
CA GLN A 79 -21.70 -3.31 -9.37
C GLN A 79 -22.19 -3.17 -10.82
N LEU A 80 -21.28 -3.11 -11.81
CA LEU A 80 -21.67 -3.06 -13.23
C LEU A 80 -22.49 -4.30 -13.65
N GLY A 81 -22.18 -5.47 -13.08
CA GLY A 81 -22.88 -6.72 -13.40
C GLY A 81 -22.52 -7.34 -14.76
N HIS A 82 -21.64 -6.70 -15.52
CA HIS A 82 -21.06 -7.19 -16.78
C HIS A 82 -19.56 -6.95 -16.86
N ILE A 83 -18.93 -7.45 -17.92
CA ILE A 83 -17.53 -7.17 -18.24
C ILE A 83 -17.47 -5.77 -18.88
N PRO A 84 -16.81 -4.78 -18.25
CA PRO A 84 -16.82 -3.42 -18.75
C PRO A 84 -16.01 -3.26 -20.03
N ASP A 85 -16.47 -2.34 -20.88
CA ASP A 85 -15.67 -1.88 -22.00
C ASP A 85 -14.60 -0.85 -21.57
N ALA A 86 -13.76 -0.41 -22.51
CA ALA A 86 -12.69 0.52 -22.21
C ALA A 86 -13.19 1.90 -21.76
N GLU A 87 -14.37 2.34 -22.22
CA GLU A 87 -14.94 3.62 -21.84
C GLU A 87 -15.44 3.58 -20.39
N GLU A 88 -16.13 2.52 -20.00
CA GLU A 88 -16.59 2.30 -18.63
C GLU A 88 -15.42 2.21 -17.64
N ILE A 89 -14.34 1.50 -18.00
CA ILE A 89 -13.11 1.44 -17.18
C ILE A 89 -12.50 2.83 -17.01
N ASN A 90 -12.43 3.64 -18.08
CA ASN A 90 -11.88 4.98 -18.02
C ASN A 90 -12.73 5.93 -17.15
N GLN A 91 -14.06 5.81 -17.18
CA GLN A 91 -14.95 6.61 -16.33
C GLN A 91 -14.78 6.30 -14.84
N LEU A 92 -14.42 5.05 -14.50
CA LEU A 92 -14.16 4.63 -13.13
C LEU A 92 -12.72 4.87 -12.66
N ALA A 93 -11.80 5.23 -13.57
CA ALA A 93 -10.40 5.47 -13.24
C ALA A 93 -10.23 6.59 -12.20
N ASP A 94 -11.06 7.62 -12.26
CA ASP A 94 -11.02 8.76 -11.34
C ASP A 94 -11.46 8.43 -9.92
N VAL A 95 -12.09 7.28 -9.68
CA VAL A 95 -12.44 6.82 -8.32
C VAL A 95 -11.62 5.62 -7.89
N ALA A 96 -10.81 5.06 -8.80
CA ALA A 96 -9.90 3.97 -8.48
C ALA A 96 -8.93 4.37 -7.37
N PHE A 97 -8.71 3.44 -6.43
CA PHE A 97 -7.76 3.56 -5.32
C PHE A 97 -8.01 4.69 -4.30
N ASN A 98 -9.15 5.37 -4.32
CA ASN A 98 -9.43 6.45 -3.37
C ASN A 98 -9.30 5.97 -1.91
N ASN A 99 -9.91 4.85 -1.58
CA ASN A 99 -9.90 4.31 -0.23
C ASN A 99 -8.52 3.75 0.12
N THR A 100 -7.88 3.07 -0.83
CA THR A 100 -6.54 2.48 -0.67
C THR A 100 -5.51 3.55 -0.37
N ILE A 101 -5.49 4.65 -1.12
CA ILE A 101 -4.55 5.75 -0.92
C ILE A 101 -4.86 6.48 0.38
N ALA A 102 -6.13 6.73 0.70
CA ALA A 102 -6.50 7.34 1.97
C ALA A 102 -6.03 6.50 3.17
N PHE A 103 -6.20 5.18 3.10
CA PHE A 103 -5.75 4.24 4.13
C PHE A 103 -4.23 4.20 4.24
N CYS A 104 -3.51 4.09 3.12
CA CYS A 104 -2.06 4.13 3.09
C CYS A 104 -1.52 5.47 3.61
N ASN A 105 -2.17 6.60 3.31
CA ASN A 105 -1.81 7.91 3.82
C ASN A 105 -1.96 8.00 5.34
N GLN A 106 -3.10 7.53 5.87
CA GLN A 106 -3.35 7.53 7.32
C GLN A 106 -2.36 6.67 8.10
N ASN A 107 -1.87 5.59 7.47
CA ASN A 107 -0.96 4.63 8.09
C ASN A 107 0.48 4.73 7.55
N LYS A 108 0.82 5.84 6.89
CA LYS A 108 2.06 6.01 6.13
C LYS A 108 3.30 5.75 6.98
N GLY A 109 3.31 6.29 8.20
CA GLY A 109 4.39 6.07 9.17
C GLY A 109 4.59 4.58 9.47
N ALA A 110 3.52 3.84 9.78
CA ALA A 110 3.62 2.41 10.07
C ALA A 110 4.11 1.61 8.85
N PHE A 111 3.59 1.88 7.65
CA PHE A 111 4.06 1.26 6.41
C PHE A 111 5.54 1.52 6.17
N SER A 112 5.98 2.79 6.26
CA SER A 112 7.38 3.17 6.02
C SER A 112 8.35 2.43 6.96
N LYS A 113 7.99 2.26 8.23
CA LYS A 113 8.81 1.60 9.26
C LYS A 113 8.89 0.09 9.04
N LEU A 114 7.75 -0.56 8.81
CA LEU A 114 7.68 -2.01 8.60
C LEU A 114 8.27 -2.47 7.26
N LEU A 115 8.22 -1.62 6.23
CA LEU A 115 8.78 -1.88 4.91
C LEU A 115 10.24 -1.42 4.76
N SER A 116 10.80 -0.78 5.79
CA SER A 116 12.20 -0.38 5.81
C SER A 116 13.13 -1.59 5.98
N SER A 117 14.43 -1.35 5.78
CA SER A 117 15.48 -2.35 6.07
C SER A 117 15.58 -2.79 7.54
N ASN A 118 14.92 -2.08 8.46
CA ASN A 118 14.82 -2.43 9.88
C ASN A 118 13.52 -3.18 10.23
N GLY A 119 12.53 -3.17 9.34
CA GLY A 119 11.20 -3.74 9.56
C GLY A 119 11.14 -5.26 9.40
N ASP A 120 9.97 -5.77 8.99
CA ASP A 120 9.76 -7.20 8.76
C ASP A 120 9.69 -7.52 7.27
N MET A 121 10.66 -8.30 6.77
CA MET A 121 10.64 -8.79 5.40
C MET A 121 9.38 -9.64 5.09
N TYR A 122 8.83 -10.33 6.09
CA TYR A 122 7.59 -11.10 5.92
C TYR A 122 6.35 -10.20 5.73
N PHE A 123 6.38 -8.96 6.20
CA PHE A 123 5.29 -8.01 5.97
C PHE A 123 5.15 -7.65 4.49
N TYR A 124 6.26 -7.40 3.79
CA TYR A 124 6.26 -7.18 2.34
C TYR A 124 5.64 -8.39 1.58
N GLN A 125 5.96 -9.61 2.00
CA GLN A 125 5.36 -10.83 1.45
C GLN A 125 3.84 -10.92 1.71
N LYS A 126 3.36 -10.47 2.87
CA LYS A 126 1.91 -10.37 3.15
C LYS A 126 1.23 -9.37 2.19
N ILE A 127 1.86 -8.23 1.91
CA ILE A 127 1.35 -7.23 0.95
C ILE A 127 1.31 -7.80 -0.47
N ILE A 128 2.35 -8.52 -0.92
CA ILE A 128 2.34 -9.20 -2.22
C ILE A 128 1.17 -10.17 -2.34
N LYS A 129 0.86 -10.94 -1.29
CA LYS A 129 -0.29 -11.86 -1.28
C LYS A 129 -1.62 -11.10 -1.40
N VAL A 130 -1.76 -9.98 -0.69
CA VAL A 130 -2.95 -9.11 -0.81
C VAL A 130 -3.08 -8.55 -2.22
N GLY A 131 -2.01 -7.99 -2.78
CA GLY A 131 -2.01 -7.43 -4.14
C GLY A 131 -2.28 -8.48 -5.21
N THR A 132 -1.75 -9.70 -5.06
CA THR A 132 -2.01 -10.83 -5.95
C THR A 132 -3.48 -11.27 -5.88
N HIS A 133 -4.04 -11.36 -4.66
CA HIS A 133 -5.45 -11.66 -4.50
C HIS A 133 -6.32 -10.59 -5.16
N GLU A 134 -5.99 -9.30 -4.95
CA GLU A 134 -6.71 -8.19 -5.57
C GLU A 134 -6.63 -8.21 -7.09
N PHE A 135 -5.46 -8.51 -7.66
CA PHE A 135 -5.32 -8.67 -9.11
C PHE A 135 -6.28 -9.73 -9.64
N ASN A 136 -6.35 -10.89 -9.01
CA ASN A 136 -7.27 -11.95 -9.43
C ASN A 136 -8.74 -11.50 -9.34
N GLN A 137 -9.10 -10.77 -8.28
CA GLN A 137 -10.46 -10.21 -8.13
C GLN A 137 -10.78 -9.17 -9.22
N ARG A 138 -9.78 -8.40 -9.67
CA ARG A 138 -9.93 -7.40 -10.73
C ARG A 138 -9.81 -7.97 -12.15
N PHE A 139 -9.23 -9.16 -12.29
CA PHE A 139 -8.85 -9.75 -13.56
C PHE A 139 -10.02 -9.80 -14.58
N PRO A 140 -11.24 -10.27 -14.21
CA PRO A 140 -12.34 -10.34 -15.17
C PRO A 140 -12.76 -8.98 -15.73
N TYR A 141 -12.61 -7.91 -14.93
CA TYR A 141 -13.00 -6.56 -15.33
C TYR A 141 -11.92 -5.88 -16.19
N LEU A 142 -10.65 -6.10 -15.87
CA LEU A 142 -9.54 -5.45 -16.56
C LEU A 142 -9.12 -6.14 -17.86
N PHE A 143 -9.30 -7.47 -17.93
CA PHE A 143 -8.85 -8.27 -19.06
C PHE A 143 -10.00 -8.82 -19.92
N GLN A 144 -11.24 -8.51 -19.56
CA GLN A 144 -12.45 -8.93 -20.27
C GLN A 144 -12.59 -10.44 -20.48
N GLU A 145 -11.97 -11.24 -19.60
CA GLU A 145 -11.85 -12.69 -19.72
C GLU A 145 -12.30 -13.37 -18.42
N LYS A 146 -13.04 -14.47 -18.52
CA LYS A 146 -13.42 -15.26 -17.33
C LYS A 146 -12.22 -16.04 -16.80
N GLU A 147 -12.09 -16.15 -15.48
CA GLU A 147 -11.12 -17.04 -14.83
C GLU A 147 -11.33 -18.49 -15.32
N GLY A 148 -10.50 -18.95 -16.27
CA GLY A 148 -10.62 -20.32 -16.78
C GLY A 148 -9.62 -20.71 -17.86
N VAL A 149 -9.19 -19.80 -18.74
CA VAL A 149 -8.36 -20.18 -19.90
C VAL A 149 -6.88 -19.77 -19.75
N LEU A 150 -6.57 -18.71 -19.00
CA LEU A 150 -5.23 -18.11 -18.95
C LEU A 150 -4.48 -18.26 -17.61
N ASN A 151 -5.15 -18.77 -16.57
CA ASN A 151 -4.70 -18.65 -15.17
C ASN A 151 -3.34 -19.33 -14.87
N ASP A 152 -2.92 -20.28 -15.71
CA ASP A 152 -1.66 -20.99 -15.56
C ASP A 152 -0.57 -20.63 -16.57
N SER A 153 -0.86 -19.76 -17.54
CA SER A 153 0.16 -19.36 -18.51
C SER A 153 1.31 -18.63 -17.82
N LEU A 154 2.54 -18.98 -18.18
CA LEU A 154 3.74 -18.32 -17.67
C LEU A 154 3.69 -16.81 -17.97
N THR A 155 3.16 -16.43 -19.14
CA THR A 155 2.93 -15.05 -19.54
C THR A 155 2.02 -14.30 -18.56
N LEU A 156 0.87 -14.88 -18.18
CA LEU A 156 -0.02 -14.24 -17.21
C LEU A 156 0.64 -14.14 -15.83
N LYS A 157 1.41 -15.15 -15.42
CA LYS A 157 2.18 -15.10 -14.16
C LYS A 157 3.19 -13.95 -14.17
N PHE A 158 3.85 -13.67 -15.30
CA PHE A 158 4.72 -12.51 -15.47
C PHE A 158 3.93 -11.18 -15.45
N ILE A 159 2.83 -11.08 -16.20
CA ILE A 159 1.98 -9.88 -16.24
C ILE A 159 1.48 -9.53 -14.84
N ARG A 160 0.91 -10.50 -14.14
CA ARG A 160 0.47 -10.36 -12.75
C ARG A 160 1.62 -9.89 -11.85
N ASN A 161 2.79 -10.49 -11.99
CA ASN A 161 3.94 -10.12 -11.17
C ASN A 161 4.34 -8.66 -11.39
N VAL A 162 4.50 -8.23 -12.64
CA VAL A 162 4.85 -6.85 -13.00
C VAL A 162 3.78 -5.86 -12.49
N TYR A 163 2.50 -6.18 -12.70
CA TYR A 163 1.39 -5.34 -12.24
C TYR A 163 1.38 -5.18 -10.71
N VAL A 164 1.45 -6.31 -9.98
CA VAL A 164 1.37 -6.30 -8.51
C VAL A 164 2.57 -5.59 -7.90
N HIS A 165 3.79 -5.88 -8.38
CA HIS A 165 4.99 -5.24 -7.86
C HIS A 165 5.04 -3.76 -8.24
N GLY A 166 4.61 -3.37 -9.45
CA GLY A 166 4.54 -1.97 -9.85
C GLY A 166 3.67 -1.12 -8.91
N ILE A 167 2.48 -1.61 -8.56
CA ILE A 167 1.59 -0.93 -7.60
C ILE A 167 2.20 -0.89 -6.20
N ILE A 168 2.73 -2.01 -5.73
CA ILE A 168 3.33 -2.12 -4.40
C ILE A 168 4.52 -1.18 -4.27
N ASP A 169 5.42 -1.16 -5.26
CA ASP A 169 6.63 -0.36 -5.23
C ASP A 169 6.32 1.13 -5.26
N ILE A 170 5.28 1.57 -6.01
CA ILE A 170 4.79 2.95 -5.95
C ILE A 170 4.33 3.31 -4.53
N LEU A 171 3.53 2.46 -3.90
CA LEU A 171 3.04 2.68 -2.54
C LEU A 171 4.18 2.66 -1.50
N VAL A 172 5.14 1.74 -1.64
CA VAL A 172 6.32 1.65 -0.76
C VAL A 172 7.18 2.90 -0.89
N LEU A 173 7.55 3.27 -2.13
CA LEU A 173 8.36 4.46 -2.41
C LEU A 173 7.66 5.71 -1.90
N TRP A 174 6.37 5.86 -2.14
CA TRP A 174 5.60 6.97 -1.61
C TRP A 174 5.58 6.97 -0.07
N SER A 175 5.40 5.82 0.57
CA SER A 175 5.36 5.71 2.03
C SER A 175 6.67 6.17 2.69
N GLY A 176 7.81 5.96 2.03
CA GLY A 176 9.13 6.38 2.52
C GLY A 176 9.52 7.84 2.21
N ASN A 177 8.72 8.58 1.44
CA ASN A 177 9.03 9.95 1.01
C ASN A 177 7.94 10.92 1.47
N ASP A 178 8.16 11.62 2.58
CA ASP A 178 7.24 12.64 3.09
C ASP A 178 7.39 13.96 2.33
N GLY A 179 6.27 14.49 1.84
CA GLY A 179 6.17 15.84 1.26
C GLY A 179 6.58 15.99 -0.21
N LEU A 180 7.19 15.00 -0.85
CA LEU A 180 7.62 15.11 -2.26
C LEU A 180 6.52 14.81 -3.28
N ILE A 181 5.56 13.95 -2.93
CA ILE A 181 4.50 13.47 -3.84
C ILE A 181 3.17 13.44 -3.07
N GLY A 182 2.17 14.17 -3.57
CA GLY A 182 0.83 14.25 -2.98
C GLY A 182 0.01 12.98 -3.24
N THR A 183 -1.09 12.81 -2.50
CA THR A 183 -2.00 11.67 -2.68
C THR A 183 -2.60 11.61 -4.10
N GLN A 184 -2.84 12.76 -4.72
CA GLN A 184 -3.34 12.84 -6.11
C GLN A 184 -2.32 12.36 -7.13
N ASP A 185 -1.05 12.72 -6.96
CA ASP A 185 0.02 12.28 -7.85
C ASP A 185 0.22 10.77 -7.77
N VAL A 186 0.19 10.20 -6.57
CA VAL A 186 0.25 8.74 -6.37
C VAL A 186 -0.93 8.05 -7.02
N LYS A 187 -2.14 8.58 -6.85
CA LYS A 187 -3.34 8.03 -7.48
C LYS A 187 -3.22 8.00 -9.00
N ARG A 188 -2.73 9.09 -9.58
CA ARG A 188 -2.45 9.19 -11.01
C ARG A 188 -1.43 8.14 -11.44
N LEU A 189 -0.33 7.99 -10.72
CA LEU A 189 0.70 6.99 -11.02
C LEU A 189 0.16 5.55 -10.93
N LEU A 190 -0.69 5.24 -9.94
CA LEU A 190 -1.33 3.94 -9.82
C LEU A 190 -2.27 3.66 -11.00
N GLY A 191 -3.14 4.60 -11.36
CA GLY A 191 -4.03 4.46 -12.53
C GLY A 191 -3.27 4.30 -13.85
N LEU A 192 -2.19 5.06 -14.03
CA LEU A 192 -1.32 4.92 -15.19
C LEU A 192 -0.63 3.55 -15.22
N THR A 193 -0.14 3.05 -14.08
CA THR A 193 0.50 1.71 -13.98
C THR A 193 -0.49 0.57 -14.27
N GLN A 194 -1.78 0.76 -14.01
CA GLN A 194 -2.81 -0.21 -14.38
C GLN A 194 -3.11 -0.24 -15.88
N THR A 195 -3.05 0.91 -16.54
CA THR A 195 -3.61 1.10 -17.89
C THR A 195 -2.56 1.28 -18.98
N LYS A 196 -1.29 1.45 -18.60
CA LYS A 196 -0.17 1.69 -19.52
C LYS A 196 0.95 0.68 -19.29
N SER A 197 1.57 0.28 -20.40
CA SER A 197 2.84 -0.43 -20.37
C SER A 197 3.97 0.47 -19.83
N PRO A 198 5.06 -0.10 -19.28
CA PRO A 198 6.21 0.68 -18.82
C PRO A 198 6.78 1.63 -19.88
N LEU A 199 6.75 1.26 -21.16
CA LEU A 199 7.23 2.10 -22.26
C LEU A 199 6.33 3.32 -22.49
N GLU A 200 5.01 3.15 -22.41
CA GLU A 200 4.05 4.26 -22.53
C GLU A 200 4.21 5.25 -21.37
N LEU A 201 4.44 4.77 -20.15
CA LEU A 201 4.73 5.62 -18.98
C LEU A 201 5.97 6.50 -19.21
N VAL A 202 7.06 5.92 -19.72
CA VAL A 202 8.29 6.67 -20.02
C VAL A 202 8.05 7.75 -21.08
N ASN A 203 7.22 7.47 -22.08
CA ASN A 203 6.90 8.45 -23.12
C ASN A 203 6.03 9.61 -22.57
N LEU A 204 5.06 9.31 -21.71
CA LEU A 204 4.28 10.34 -21.01
C LEU A 204 5.17 11.22 -20.12
N TYR A 205 6.06 10.63 -19.34
CA TYR A 205 6.99 11.37 -18.50
C TYR A 205 7.92 12.30 -19.31
N LYS A 206 8.43 11.83 -20.46
CA LYS A 206 9.24 12.68 -21.37
C LYS A 206 8.43 13.85 -21.94
N LEU A 207 7.13 13.68 -22.17
CA LEU A 207 6.25 14.75 -22.62
C LEU A 207 6.05 15.80 -21.51
N GLU A 208 5.77 15.36 -20.28
CA GLU A 208 5.64 16.23 -19.10
C GLU A 208 6.91 17.06 -18.89
N LEU A 209 8.09 16.44 -18.96
CA LEU A 209 9.37 17.16 -18.85
C LEU A 209 9.51 18.26 -19.91
N LYS A 210 9.16 17.97 -21.17
CA LYS A 210 9.24 18.98 -22.24
C LYS A 210 8.28 20.15 -22.00
N LEU A 211 7.07 19.89 -21.52
CA LEU A 211 6.09 20.94 -21.21
C LEU A 211 6.58 21.82 -20.05
N TYR A 212 7.08 21.21 -18.97
CA TYR A 212 7.64 21.91 -17.82
C TYR A 212 8.82 22.82 -18.21
N HIS A 213 9.74 22.35 -19.05
CA HIS A 213 10.89 23.15 -19.50
C HIS A 213 10.46 24.30 -20.44
N ASN A 214 9.41 24.11 -21.24
CA ASN A 214 8.91 25.17 -22.13
C ASN A 214 8.17 26.27 -21.34
N GLU A 215 7.41 25.92 -20.31
CA GLU A 215 6.70 26.89 -19.45
C GLU A 215 7.68 27.75 -18.62
N HIS A 216 8.82 27.18 -18.20
CA HIS A 216 9.85 27.89 -17.45
C HIS A 216 10.91 28.62 -18.31
N GLN A 217 10.81 28.56 -19.64
CA GLN A 217 11.59 29.42 -20.56
C GLN A 217 10.82 30.67 -21.03
N LEU A 218 9.52 30.77 -20.72
CA LEU A 218 8.64 31.90 -21.08
C LEU A 218 8.41 32.89 -19.93
N LEU A 219 9.10 32.70 -18.80
CA LEU A 219 9.16 33.58 -17.62
C LEU A 219 10.56 34.16 -17.48
#